data_AF-A0A7J6WZB9-F1
#
_entry.id   AF-A0A7J6WZB9-F1
#
_cell.length_a   1.000
_cell.length_b   1.000
_cell.length_c   1.000
_cell.angle_alpha   90.00
_cell.angle_beta   90.00
_cell.angle_gamma   90.00
#
_symmetry.space_group_name_H-M   'P 1'
#
loop_
_entity.id
_entity.type
_entity.pdbx_description
1 polymer ?
#
loop_
_entity_poly.entity_id
_entity_poly.type
_entity_poly.pdbx_seq_one_letter_code
_entity_poly.pdbx_strand_id
1 'polypeptide(L)'
;MLAENVGGFLEWREVLISQVKGNRVVHYYFTDTAGNSILAVVGTEKSPRHIVYVVADEFYQLYGTEMNITAGSKWRSKREVVEWFTSLVLKQHPPQDVSSMYSILLYWF
;
A
#
# COMPACT_ATOMS: atom_id res chain seq x y z
N MET A 1 -18.17 11.96 18.31
CA MET A 1 -17.58 10.83 17.56
C MET A 1 -16.30 11.38 16.96
N LEU A 2 -15.17 11.09 17.58
CA LEU A 2 -13.89 11.69 17.22
C LEU A 2 -13.52 11.17 15.83
N ALA A 3 -13.34 12.07 14.87
CA ALA A 3 -12.39 11.82 13.80
C ALA A 3 -11.04 11.69 14.49
N GLU A 4 -10.69 10.48 14.92
CA GLU A 4 -9.33 10.17 15.28
C GLU A 4 -8.52 10.54 14.06
N ASN A 5 -7.71 11.59 14.24
CA ASN A 5 -6.71 12.05 13.31
C ASN A 5 -6.04 10.80 12.75
N VAL A 6 -6.40 10.41 11.52
CA VAL A 6 -5.92 9.16 10.93
C VAL A 6 -4.41 9.19 11.05
N GLY A 7 -3.89 8.38 11.96
CA GLY A 7 -2.48 8.36 12.27
C GLY A 7 -1.75 8.13 10.96
N GLY A 8 -0.71 8.91 10.69
CA GLY A 8 0.11 8.70 9.51
C GLY A 8 0.56 7.24 9.42
N PHE A 9 0.66 6.73 8.19
CA PHE A 9 1.27 5.46 7.89
C PHE A 9 2.79 5.60 7.99
N LEU A 10 3.36 4.82 8.89
CA LEU A 10 4.80 4.81 9.13
C LEU A 10 5.53 4.00 8.07
N GLU A 11 4.95 2.85 7.69
CA GLU A 11 5.56 1.89 6.78
C GLU A 11 4.51 1.07 6.04
N TRP A 12 4.97 0.29 5.08
CA TRP A 12 4.16 -0.71 4.40
C TRP A 12 4.93 -2.00 4.19
N ARG A 13 4.20 -3.11 4.05
CA ARG A 13 4.81 -4.44 3.83
C ARG A 13 4.05 -5.26 2.80
N GLU A 14 4.80 -6.07 2.07
CA GLU A 14 4.29 -7.09 1.15
C GLU A 14 4.25 -8.46 1.84
N VAL A 15 3.14 -9.18 1.69
CA VAL A 15 2.95 -10.52 2.23
C VAL A 15 2.45 -11.45 1.12
N LEU A 16 3.22 -12.49 0.81
CA LEU A 16 2.78 -13.53 -0.12
C LEU A 16 1.81 -14.48 0.59
N ILE A 17 0.58 -14.56 0.09
CA ILE A 17 -0.49 -15.38 0.67
C ILE A 17 -0.57 -16.74 -0.04
N SER A 18 -0.44 -16.74 -1.37
CA SER A 18 -0.42 -17.96 -2.18
C SER A 18 0.62 -17.81 -3.28
N GLN A 19 1.42 -18.86 -3.51
CA GLN A 19 2.39 -18.95 -4.61
C GLN A 19 2.00 -19.99 -5.67
N VAL A 20 0.81 -20.58 -5.55
CA VAL A 20 0.33 -21.59 -6.50
C VAL A 20 0.14 -20.93 -7.86
N LYS A 21 0.77 -21.49 -8.90
CA LYS A 21 0.65 -20.99 -10.28
C LYS A 21 -0.81 -21.02 -10.73
N GLY A 22 -1.31 -19.90 -11.26
CA GLY A 22 -2.71 -19.69 -11.61
C GLY A 22 -3.59 -19.20 -10.45
N ASN A 23 -3.03 -19.12 -9.24
CA ASN A 23 -3.71 -18.65 -8.03
C ASN A 23 -2.74 -17.91 -7.10
N ARG A 24 -1.78 -17.17 -7.67
CA ARG A 24 -0.86 -16.37 -6.86
C ARG A 24 -1.62 -15.20 -6.23
N VAL A 25 -1.45 -15.03 -4.91
CA VAL A 25 -2.07 -13.95 -4.13
C VAL A 25 -1.00 -13.26 -3.30
N VAL A 26 -0.96 -11.94 -3.35
CA VAL A 26 -0.07 -11.08 -2.58
C VAL A 26 -0.87 -9.96 -1.95
N HIS A 27 -0.63 -9.69 -0.68
CA HIS A 27 -1.28 -8.61 0.07
C HIS A 27 -0.26 -7.53 0.40
N TYR A 28 -0.72 -6.29 0.39
CA TYR A 28 0.05 -5.13 0.83
C TYR A 28 -0.67 -4.47 1.99
N TYR A 29 0.06 -4.27 3.08
CA TYR A 29 -0.45 -3.66 4.30
C TYR A 29 0.24 -2.33 4.55
N PHE A 30 -0.49 -1.37 5.09
CA PHE A 30 0.11 -0.24 5.80
C PHE A 30 0.17 -0.53 7.29
N THR A 31 1.18 0.01 7.97
CA THR A 31 1.24 0.08 9.43
C THR A 31 1.16 1.54 9.85
N ASP A 32 0.25 1.88 10.75
CA ASP A 32 0.10 3.22 11.29
C ASP A 32 1.12 3.51 12.42
N THR A 33 1.16 4.77 12.85
CA THR A 33 2.01 5.21 13.98
C THR A 33 1.65 4.58 15.33
N ALA A 34 0.46 3.99 15.48
CA ALA A 34 0.07 3.23 16.67
C ALA A 34 0.44 1.74 16.58
N GLY A 35 1.03 1.30 15.45
CA GLY A 35 1.43 -0.08 15.20
C GLY A 35 0.31 -0.98 14.66
N ASN A 36 -0.86 -0.44 14.34
CA ASN A 36 -1.94 -1.21 13.72
C ASN A 36 -1.65 -1.41 12.23
N SER A 37 -1.94 -2.61 11.72
CA SER A 37 -1.81 -2.90 10.30
C SER A 37 -3.17 -3.02 9.62
N ILE A 38 -3.32 -2.43 8.44
CA ILE A 38 -4.52 -2.55 7.61
C ILE A 38 -4.17 -3.07 6.20
N LEU A 39 -4.99 -3.98 5.68
CA LEU A 39 -4.86 -4.46 4.30
C LEU A 39 -5.29 -3.36 3.34
N ALA A 40 -4.36 -2.88 2.52
CA ALA A 40 -4.62 -1.75 1.62
C ALA A 40 -4.76 -2.17 0.16
N VAL A 41 -3.99 -3.15 -0.31
CA VAL A 41 -4.06 -3.65 -1.69
C VAL A 41 -3.93 -5.17 -1.75
N VAL A 42 -4.74 -5.79 -2.61
CA VAL A 42 -4.70 -7.21 -2.92
C VAL A 42 -4.27 -7.40 -4.36
N GLY A 43 -3.16 -8.10 -4.58
CA GLY A 43 -2.71 -8.58 -5.87
C GLY A 43 -3.15 -10.02 -6.11
N THR A 44 -3.99 -10.26 -7.11
CA THR A 44 -4.44 -11.60 -7.52
C THR A 44 -4.00 -11.93 -8.94
N GLU A 45 -3.52 -13.14 -9.17
CA GLU A 45 -3.26 -13.65 -10.52
C GLU A 45 -4.57 -13.80 -11.30
N LYS A 46 -4.73 -12.98 -12.34
CA LYS A 46 -5.94 -12.91 -13.18
C LYS A 46 -5.81 -13.76 -14.45
N SER A 47 -4.56 -13.93 -14.90
CA SER A 47 -4.13 -14.79 -16.01
C SER A 47 -2.72 -15.31 -15.72
N PRO A 48 -2.22 -16.36 -16.38
CA PRO A 48 -0.85 -16.83 -16.18
C PRO A 48 0.14 -15.67 -16.36
N ARG A 49 0.97 -15.41 -15.34
CA ARG A 49 1.97 -14.32 -15.30
C ARG A 49 1.41 -12.89 -15.18
N HIS A 50 0.10 -12.73 -15.00
CA HIS A 50 -0.52 -11.41 -14.87
C HIS A 50 -1.25 -11.31 -13.53
N ILE A 51 -0.69 -10.48 -12.65
CA ILE A 51 -1.33 -10.09 -11.39
C ILE A 51 -2.02 -8.75 -11.62
N VAL A 52 -3.25 -8.63 -11.10
CA VAL A 52 -3.96 -7.36 -10.98
C VAL A 52 -4.01 -7.00 -9.50
N TYR A 53 -3.71 -5.75 -9.20
CA TYR A 53 -3.70 -5.21 -7.84
C TYR A 53 -4.89 -4.28 -7.66
N VAL A 54 -5.67 -4.47 -6.61
CA VAL A 54 -6.89 -3.71 -6.33
C VAL A 54 -6.87 -3.22 -4.89
N VAL A 55 -7.31 -1.98 -4.67
CA VAL A 55 -7.49 -1.45 -3.30
C VAL A 55 -8.51 -2.30 -2.54
N ALA A 56 -8.21 -2.63 -1.28
CA ALA A 56 -9.13 -3.35 -0.42
C ALA A 56 -10.31 -2.46 0.00
N ASP A 57 -11.52 -3.02 0.01
CA ASP A 57 -12.74 -2.25 0.25
C ASP A 57 -12.75 -1.57 1.62
N GLU A 58 -12.29 -2.27 2.67
CA GLU A 58 -12.19 -1.73 4.02
C GLU A 58 -11.24 -0.52 4.10
N PHE A 59 -10.08 -0.62 3.46
CA PHE A 59 -9.13 0.50 3.38
C PHE A 59 -9.72 1.70 2.64
N TYR A 60 -10.44 1.44 1.53
CA TYR A 60 -11.11 2.50 0.78
C TYR A 60 -12.22 3.18 1.61
N GLN A 61 -12.98 2.42 2.40
CA GLN A 61 -14.03 2.98 3.24
C GLN A 61 -13.48 3.89 4.34
N LEU A 62 -12.34 3.54 4.92
CA LEU A 62 -11.71 4.31 6.00
C LEU A 62 -10.93 5.52 5.48
N TYR A 63 -10.17 5.35 4.40
CA TYR A 63 -9.17 6.34 3.97
C TYR A 63 -9.38 6.90 2.56
N GLY A 64 -10.34 6.35 1.80
CA GLY A 64 -10.51 6.67 0.39
C GLY A 64 -10.79 8.14 0.12
N THR A 65 -11.67 8.76 0.91
CA THR A 65 -12.01 10.18 0.78
C THR A 65 -10.86 11.09 1.25
N GLU A 66 -10.23 10.78 2.37
CA GLU A 66 -9.15 11.59 2.95
C GLU A 66 -7.89 11.59 2.07
N MET A 67 -7.57 10.45 1.46
CA MET A 67 -6.36 10.28 0.65
C MET A 67 -6.61 10.45 -0.85
N ASN A 68 -7.81 10.89 -1.23
CA ASN A 68 -8.25 11.08 -2.62
C ASN A 68 -7.96 9.84 -3.49
N ILE A 69 -8.25 8.67 -2.94
CA ILE A 69 -8.10 7.39 -3.63
C ILE A 69 -9.35 7.21 -4.48
N THR A 70 -9.20 6.88 -5.75
CA THR A 70 -10.35 6.52 -6.58
C THR A 70 -10.90 5.15 -6.17
N ALA A 71 -12.22 5.05 -6.02
CA ALA A 71 -12.89 3.76 -5.83
C ALA A 71 -12.51 2.82 -6.96
N GLY A 72 -12.04 1.62 -6.64
CA GLY A 72 -11.64 0.65 -7.64
C GLY A 72 -10.36 1.03 -8.40
N SER A 73 -9.45 1.79 -7.80
CA SER A 73 -8.06 1.88 -8.28
C SER A 73 -7.50 0.48 -8.53
N LYS A 74 -7.03 0.24 -9.76
CA LYS A 74 -6.39 -1.02 -10.15
C LYS A 74 -5.06 -0.76 -10.79
N TRP A 75 -4.05 -1.52 -10.40
CA TRP A 75 -2.72 -1.47 -11.00
C TRP A 75 -2.41 -2.78 -11.73
N ARG A 76 -1.57 -2.67 -12.77
CA ARG A 76 -1.15 -3.83 -13.59
C ARG A 76 0.26 -4.29 -13.26
N SER A 77 1.02 -3.53 -12.48
CA SER A 77 2.37 -3.86 -12.06
C SER A 77 2.57 -3.64 -10.56
N LYS A 78 3.46 -4.45 -9.97
CA LYS A 78 3.91 -4.27 -8.57
C LYS A 78 4.53 -2.88 -8.38
N ARG A 79 5.27 -2.39 -9.38
CA ARG A 79 5.93 -1.09 -9.34
C ARG A 79 4.96 0.04 -9.06
N GLU A 80 3.83 0.10 -9.79
CA GLU A 80 2.85 1.16 -9.58
C GLU A 80 2.23 1.12 -8.17
N VAL A 81 2.01 -0.08 -7.63
CA VAL A 81 1.56 -0.26 -6.24
C VAL A 81 2.60 0.31 -5.29
N VAL A 82 3.86 -0.11 -5.42
CA VAL A 82 4.96 0.36 -4.57
C VAL A 82 5.14 1.87 -4.65
N GLU A 83 5.09 2.46 -5.84
CA GLU A 83 5.18 3.91 -6.05
C GLU A 83 4.02 4.64 -5.35
N TRP A 84 2.80 4.10 -5.44
CA TRP A 84 1.64 4.67 -4.76
C TRP A 84 1.76 4.58 -3.23
N PHE A 85 2.12 3.41 -2.69
CA PHE A 85 2.33 3.22 -1.25
C PHE A 85 3.40 4.16 -0.70
N THR A 86 4.53 4.24 -1.40
CA THR A 86 5.63 5.14 -1.02
C THR A 86 5.20 6.59 -1.06
N SER A 87 4.41 7.00 -2.06
CA SER A 87 3.89 8.37 -2.13
C SER A 87 3.00 8.73 -0.93
N LEU A 88 2.26 7.76 -0.38
CA LEU A 88 1.40 8.00 0.79
C LEU A 88 2.22 8.15 2.07
N VAL A 89 3.19 7.27 2.30
CA VAL A 89 4.11 7.39 3.45
C VAL A 89 4.88 8.70 3.40
N LEU A 90 5.44 9.06 2.23
CA LEU A 90 6.20 10.31 2.06
C LEU A 90 5.35 11.58 2.25
N LYS A 91 4.08 11.56 1.85
CA LYS A 91 3.17 12.71 2.08
C LYS A 91 2.92 12.95 3.56
N GLN A 92 2.85 11.88 4.35
CA GLN A 92 2.56 11.96 5.78
C GLN A 92 3.83 12.18 6.60
N HIS A 93 4.94 11.61 6.15
CA HIS A 93 6.27 11.78 6.75
C HIS A 93 7.25 12.29 5.69
N PRO A 94 7.20 13.59 5.34
CA PRO A 94 8.15 14.16 4.41
C PRO A 94 9.57 13.99 4.98
N PRO A 95 10.52 13.46 4.19
CA PRO A 95 11.89 13.28 4.65
C PRO A 95 12.47 14.65 5.03
N GLN A 96 12.99 14.73 6.25
CA GLN A 96 13.54 15.98 6.79
C GLN A 96 14.88 16.35 6.12
N ASP A 97 15.56 15.35 5.54
CA ASP A 97 16.80 15.52 4.78
C ASP A 97 16.91 14.53 3.60
N VAL A 98 17.92 14.75 2.75
CA VAL A 98 18.22 13.91 1.58
C VAL A 98 18.59 12.48 1.98
N SER A 99 19.24 12.31 3.13
CA SER A 99 19.64 10.99 3.66
C SER A 99 18.43 10.10 3.95
N SER A 100 17.40 10.67 4.55
CA SER A 100 16.13 10.02 4.86
C SER A 100 15.39 9.64 3.58
N MET A 101 15.43 10.49 2.55
CA MET A 101 14.85 10.17 1.24
C MET A 101 15.56 8.98 0.58
N TYR A 102 16.89 8.92 0.61
CA TYR A 102 17.63 7.79 0.08
C TYR A 102 17.44 6.51 0.90
N SER A 103 17.33 6.60 2.23
CA SER A 103 16.97 5.46 3.07
C SER A 103 15.62 4.87 2.63
N ILE A 104 14.61 5.71 2.41
CA ILE A 104 13.29 5.28 1.92
C ILE A 104 13.33 4.71 0.50
N LEU A 105 14.34 5.01 -0.32
CA LEU A 105 14.44 4.52 -1.70
C LEU A 105 15.41 3.33 -1.86
N LEU A 106 16.44 3.21 -1.01
CA LEU A 106 17.51 2.19 -1.11
C LEU A 106 17.12 0.84 -0.52
N TYR A 107 16.12 0.77 0.38
CA TYR A 107 15.58 -0.51 0.86
C TYR A 107 14.60 -1.19 -0.13
N TRP A 108 14.48 -0.66 -1.36
CA TRP A 108 13.46 -1.07 -2.32
C TRP A 108 13.98 -1.40 -3.74
N PHE A 109 15.23 -1.86 -3.85
CA PHE A 109 15.75 -2.59 -5.02
C PHE A 109 16.62 -3.79 -4.61
#